data_AF-A0A1X7UCF1-F1
#
_entry.id   AF-A0A1X7UCF1-F1
#
_cell.length_a   1.000
_cell.length_b   1.000
_cell.length_c   1.000
_cell.angle_alpha   90.00
_cell.angle_beta   90.00
_cell.angle_gamma   90.00
#
_symmetry.space_group_name_H-M   'P 1'
#
loop_
_entity.id
_entity.type
_entity.pdbx_description
1 polymer ?
#
loop_
_entity_poly.entity_id
_entity_poly.type
_entity_poly.pdbx_seq_one_letter_code
_entity_poly.pdbx_strand_id
1 'polypeptide(L)'
;MRKIWIFPGSLINYICFTTFLANIIQYNIDQLIGASANELSTMIYWNFAAYPTAWVLSDWLLLLDTVTAELAFIITVGVALSLILVSHSLFKHKLENMSLIKNPIKLIVRVLCYARKHKYPENRSALTYWEEEAPSRLDLGKDKYGGPFTEEEVEDVKTFLRILPLFIATIGFTSALFLWQPLGKVVSKSSVHYIIFKYDGAYHITVLLLFFIYQFIIRSCCHK
;
A
#
# COMPACT_ATOMS: atom_id res chain seq x y z
N MET A 1 -17.85 -20.16 -20.61
CA MET A 1 -17.64 -18.69 -20.69
C MET A 1 -17.51 -17.98 -19.33
N ARG A 2 -18.30 -18.31 -18.29
CA ARG A 2 -18.25 -17.63 -16.96
C ARG A 2 -16.88 -17.65 -16.25
N LYS A 3 -16.03 -18.65 -16.49
CA LYS A 3 -14.71 -18.79 -15.85
C LYS A 3 -13.62 -17.88 -16.43
N ILE A 4 -13.80 -17.35 -17.64
CA ILE A 4 -12.77 -16.53 -18.33
C ILE A 4 -12.54 -15.19 -17.62
N TRP A 5 -13.57 -14.63 -16.98
CA TRP A 5 -13.48 -13.34 -16.28
C TRP A 5 -12.98 -13.44 -14.84
N ILE A 6 -12.92 -14.65 -14.27
CA ILE A 6 -12.50 -14.86 -12.88
C ILE A 6 -11.00 -14.55 -12.73
N PHE A 7 -10.19 -15.01 -13.67
CA PHE A 7 -8.74 -14.79 -13.65
C PHE A 7 -8.35 -13.31 -13.76
N PRO A 8 -8.80 -12.53 -14.78
CA PRO A 8 -8.47 -11.11 -14.86
C PRO A 8 -9.06 -10.30 -13.70
N GLY A 9 -10.27 -10.66 -13.21
CA GLY A 9 -10.86 -10.00 -12.03
C GLY A 9 -10.04 -10.22 -10.76
N SER A 10 -9.57 -11.45 -10.52
CA SER A 10 -8.69 -11.78 -9.39
C SER A 10 -7.37 -11.00 -9.48
N LEU A 11 -6.74 -10.98 -10.67
CA LEU A 11 -5.49 -10.24 -10.89
C LEU A 11 -5.64 -8.74 -10.57
N ILE A 12 -6.70 -8.10 -11.05
CA ILE A 12 -6.98 -6.69 -10.75
C ILE A 12 -7.19 -6.47 -9.26
N ASN A 13 -7.95 -7.34 -8.59
CA ASN A 13 -8.18 -7.22 -7.15
C ASN A 13 -6.88 -7.24 -6.34
N TYR A 14 -5.97 -8.18 -6.64
CA TYR A 14 -4.68 -8.27 -5.97
C TYR A 14 -3.74 -7.10 -6.26
N ILE A 15 -3.71 -6.61 -7.50
CA ILE A 15 -2.96 -5.40 -7.85
C ILE A 15 -3.48 -4.22 -7.03
N CYS A 16 -4.80 -4.03 -6.98
CA CYS A 16 -5.42 -2.96 -6.21
C CYS A 16 -5.10 -3.10 -4.72
N PHE A 17 -5.25 -4.31 -4.17
CA PHE A 17 -5.00 -4.60 -2.76
C PHE A 17 -3.55 -4.37 -2.36
N THR A 18 -2.60 -4.89 -3.14
CA THR A 18 -1.16 -4.74 -2.89
C THR A 18 -0.74 -3.27 -2.98
N THR A 19 -1.24 -2.56 -4.00
CA THR A 19 -0.96 -1.12 -4.17
C THR A 19 -1.55 -0.31 -3.03
N PHE A 20 -2.77 -0.63 -2.59
CA PHE A 20 -3.39 0.02 -1.43
C PHE A 20 -2.57 -0.20 -0.16
N LEU A 21 -2.22 -1.45 0.17
CA LEU A 21 -1.43 -1.77 1.36
C LEU A 21 -0.05 -1.08 1.37
N ALA A 22 0.60 -0.99 0.21
CA ALA A 22 1.91 -0.34 0.10
C ALA A 22 1.84 1.17 0.37
N ASN A 23 0.71 1.83 0.10
CA ASN A 23 0.58 3.28 0.17
C ASN A 23 -0.22 3.78 1.38
N ILE A 24 -1.05 2.94 2.02
CA ILE A 24 -1.97 3.37 3.08
C ILE A 24 -1.23 3.95 4.30
N ILE A 25 -0.08 3.40 4.68
CA ILE A 25 0.70 3.90 5.82
C ILE A 25 1.30 5.26 5.48
N GLN A 26 1.91 5.40 4.30
CA GLN A 26 2.51 6.67 3.86
C GLN A 26 1.44 7.76 3.78
N TYR A 27 0.30 7.46 3.14
CA TYR A 27 -0.84 8.39 3.07
C TYR A 27 -1.27 8.87 4.46
N ASN A 28 -1.44 7.94 5.41
CA ASN A 28 -1.86 8.28 6.76
C ASN A 28 -0.84 9.13 7.53
N ILE A 29 0.46 8.89 7.32
CA ILE A 29 1.53 9.68 7.93
C ILE A 29 1.53 11.10 7.36
N ASP A 30 1.40 11.24 6.05
CA ASP A 30 1.38 12.53 5.37
C ASP A 30 0.19 13.40 5.81
N GLN A 31 -0.91 12.80 6.26
CA GLN A 31 -2.07 13.53 6.80
C GLN A 31 -1.89 14.00 8.26
N LEU A 32 -0.85 13.54 8.97
CA LEU A 32 -0.61 13.83 10.38
C LEU A 32 0.53 14.86 10.56
N ILE A 33 0.41 16.04 9.94
CA ILE A 33 1.42 17.08 10.07
C ILE A 33 1.55 17.58 11.51
N GLY A 34 2.79 17.62 11.99
CA GLY A 34 3.12 18.07 13.35
C GLY A 34 2.85 17.04 14.44
N ALA A 35 2.42 15.82 14.08
CA ALA A 35 2.27 14.73 15.04
C ALA A 35 3.62 14.31 15.61
N SER A 36 3.64 14.02 16.91
CA SER A 36 4.80 13.48 17.61
C SER A 36 5.17 12.09 17.08
N ALA A 37 6.44 11.69 17.28
CA ALA A 37 6.89 10.35 16.92
C ALA A 37 6.04 9.23 17.55
N ASN A 38 5.49 9.46 18.75
CA ASN A 38 4.60 8.53 19.44
C ASN A 38 3.25 8.39 18.75
N GLU A 39 2.68 9.48 18.24
CA GLU A 39 1.41 9.49 17.51
C GLU A 39 1.56 8.80 16.15
N LEU A 40 2.63 9.11 15.41
CA LEU A 40 2.95 8.46 14.13
C LEU A 40 3.18 6.96 14.31
N SER A 41 3.97 6.58 15.31
CA SER A 41 4.22 5.18 15.66
C SER A 41 2.92 4.44 16.00
N THR A 42 2.03 5.08 16.76
CA THR A 42 0.72 4.53 17.11
C THR A 42 -0.14 4.31 15.86
N MET A 43 -0.15 5.26 14.93
CA MET A 43 -0.86 5.12 13.65
C MET A 43 -0.34 3.93 12.85
N ILE A 44 0.98 3.74 12.75
CA ILE A 44 1.60 2.61 12.03
C ILE A 44 1.18 1.28 12.67
N TYR A 45 1.29 1.15 13.99
CA TYR A 45 0.96 -0.08 14.71
C TYR A 45 -0.50 -0.47 14.55
N TRP A 46 -1.44 0.47 14.71
CA TRP A 46 -2.86 0.18 14.55
C TRP A 46 -3.24 -0.14 13.10
N ASN A 47 -2.60 0.48 12.11
CA ASN A 47 -2.78 0.09 10.70
C ASN A 47 -2.34 -1.36 10.46
N PHE A 48 -1.21 -1.76 11.03
CA PHE A 48 -0.72 -3.14 10.90
C PHE A 48 -1.68 -4.15 11.55
N ALA A 49 -2.26 -3.82 12.71
CA ALA A 49 -3.22 -4.68 13.40
C ALA A 49 -4.59 -4.77 12.69
N ALA A 50 -4.97 -3.77 11.90
CA ALA A 50 -6.25 -3.74 11.20
C ALA A 50 -6.43 -4.92 10.23
N TYR A 51 -5.36 -5.31 9.52
CA TYR A 51 -5.40 -6.39 8.53
C TYR A 51 -5.70 -7.78 9.15
N PRO A 52 -4.93 -8.30 10.12
CA PRO A 52 -5.23 -9.57 10.75
C PRO A 52 -6.55 -9.53 11.53
N THR A 53 -6.96 -8.36 12.06
CA THR A 53 -8.29 -8.18 12.68
C THR A 53 -9.40 -8.45 11.67
N ALA A 54 -9.30 -7.89 10.45
CA ALA A 54 -10.29 -8.10 9.40
C ALA A 54 -10.41 -9.58 8.99
N TRP A 55 -9.27 -10.30 8.92
CA TRP A 55 -9.27 -11.74 8.64
C TRP A 55 -9.94 -12.56 9.73
N VAL A 56 -9.61 -12.32 11.00
CA VAL A 56 -10.23 -13.03 12.12
C VAL A 56 -11.75 -12.78 12.15
N LEU A 57 -12.19 -11.54 11.90
CA LEU A 57 -13.61 -11.22 11.81
C LEU A 57 -14.28 -11.92 10.60
N SER A 58 -13.61 -11.97 9.45
CA SER A 58 -14.11 -12.67 8.26
C SER A 58 -14.23 -14.18 8.51
N ASP A 59 -13.27 -14.80 9.18
CA ASP A 59 -13.32 -16.23 9.51
C ASP A 59 -14.47 -16.56 10.45
N TRP A 60 -14.81 -15.65 11.37
CA TRP A 60 -15.97 -15.80 12.24
C TRP A 60 -17.30 -15.74 11.48
N LEU A 61 -17.38 -14.99 10.37
CA LEU A 61 -18.58 -14.99 9.52
C LEU A 61 -18.82 -16.35 8.84
N LEU A 62 -17.79 -17.18 8.67
CA LEU A 62 -17.92 -18.55 8.15
C LEU A 62 -18.62 -19.50 9.14
N LEU A 63 -18.82 -19.09 10.39
CA LEU A 63 -19.63 -19.83 11.38
C LEU A 63 -21.13 -19.63 11.18
N LEU A 64 -21.54 -18.61 10.42
CA LEU A 64 -22.93 -18.33 10.12
C LEU A 64 -23.40 -19.17 8.93
N ASP A 65 -24.71 -19.43 8.86
CA ASP A 65 -25.31 -20.01 7.65
C ASP A 65 -24.98 -19.18 6.42
N THR A 66 -24.76 -19.85 5.28
CA THR A 66 -24.24 -19.24 4.05
C THR A 66 -25.02 -18.01 3.59
N VAL A 67 -26.36 -18.08 3.65
CA VAL A 67 -27.24 -16.96 3.29
C VAL A 67 -27.08 -15.78 4.25
N THR A 68 -26.96 -16.05 5.55
CA THR A 68 -26.77 -15.02 6.59
C THR A 68 -25.39 -14.37 6.45
N ALA A 69 -24.35 -15.15 6.15
CA ALA A 69 -23.00 -14.66 5.92
C ALA A 69 -22.91 -13.73 4.70
N GLU A 70 -23.54 -14.10 3.57
CA GLU A 70 -23.56 -13.27 2.36
C GLU A 70 -24.28 -11.93 2.59
N LEU A 71 -25.43 -11.95 3.27
CA LEU A 71 -26.16 -10.73 3.62
C LEU A 71 -25.37 -9.83 4.59
N ALA A 72 -24.76 -10.43 5.62
CA ALA A 72 -23.92 -9.70 6.57
C ALA A 72 -22.72 -9.03 5.87
N PHE A 73 -22.09 -9.72 4.91
CA PHE A 73 -21.00 -9.16 4.12
C PHE A 73 -21.44 -7.95 3.30
N ILE A 74 -22.57 -8.05 2.56
CA ILE A 74 -23.10 -6.95 1.76
C ILE A 74 -23.42 -5.73 2.63
N ILE A 75 -24.07 -5.95 3.78
CA ILE A 75 -24.40 -4.88 4.74
C ILE A 75 -23.12 -4.23 5.25
N THR A 76 -22.13 -5.02 5.66
CA THR A 76 -20.86 -4.51 6.20
C THR A 76 -20.11 -3.67 5.18
N VAL A 77 -20.02 -4.12 3.92
CA VAL A 77 -19.40 -3.35 2.83
C VAL A 77 -20.17 -2.05 2.58
N GLY A 78 -21.51 -2.10 2.55
CA GLY A 78 -22.35 -0.91 2.37
C GLY A 78 -22.18 0.12 3.49
N VAL A 79 -22.13 -0.34 4.75
CA VAL A 79 -21.85 0.51 5.91
C VAL A 79 -20.45 1.11 5.82
N ALA A 80 -19.43 0.31 5.50
CA ALA A 80 -18.05 0.79 5.37
C ALA A 80 -17.92 1.87 4.28
N LEU A 81 -18.49 1.64 3.10
CA LEU A 81 -18.52 2.64 2.01
C LEU A 81 -19.22 3.93 2.44
N SER A 82 -20.36 3.81 3.14
CA SER A 82 -21.11 4.96 3.64
C SER A 82 -20.28 5.76 4.65
N LEU A 83 -19.62 5.07 5.60
CA LEU A 83 -18.74 5.71 6.57
C LEU A 83 -17.56 6.41 5.90
N ILE A 84 -16.95 5.81 4.88
CA ILE A 84 -15.86 6.43 4.12
C ILE A 84 -16.34 7.70 3.42
N LEU A 85 -17.48 7.66 2.73
CA LEU A 85 -18.02 8.81 2.02
C LEU A 85 -18.42 9.94 2.97
N VAL A 86 -19.09 9.60 4.08
CA VAL A 86 -19.49 10.56 5.11
C VAL A 86 -18.25 11.17 5.77
N SER A 87 -17.27 10.35 6.15
CA SER A 87 -16.01 10.84 6.74
C SER A 87 -15.27 11.75 5.77
N HIS A 88 -15.15 11.36 4.50
CA HIS A 88 -14.52 12.22 3.50
C HIS A 88 -15.26 13.56 3.37
N SER A 89 -16.60 13.54 3.30
CA SER A 89 -17.38 14.78 3.21
C SER A 89 -17.23 15.68 4.45
N LEU A 90 -17.21 15.11 5.65
CA LEU A 90 -17.11 15.86 6.91
C LEU A 90 -15.71 16.40 7.15
N PHE A 91 -14.68 15.63 6.79
CA PHE A 91 -13.29 15.94 7.08
C PHE A 91 -12.53 16.52 5.89
N LYS A 92 -13.16 16.69 4.71
CA LYS A 92 -12.52 17.24 3.50
C LYS A 92 -11.74 18.54 3.74
N HIS A 93 -12.24 19.40 4.62
CA HIS A 93 -11.63 20.69 4.93
C HIS A 93 -10.49 20.59 5.96
N LYS A 94 -10.40 19.48 6.69
CA LYS A 94 -9.35 19.20 7.67
C LYS A 94 -8.26 18.30 7.11
N LEU A 95 -8.59 17.49 6.10
CA LEU A 95 -7.62 16.70 5.37
C LEU A 95 -6.73 17.63 4.57
N GLU A 96 -5.44 17.31 4.59
CA GLU A 96 -4.51 18.02 3.76
C GLU A 96 -4.76 17.63 2.31
N ASN A 97 -5.30 18.59 1.57
CA ASN A 97 -5.30 18.52 0.13
C ASN A 97 -3.84 18.57 -0.29
N MET A 98 -3.25 17.41 -0.59
CA MET A 98 -1.98 17.28 -1.30
C MET A 98 -2.17 17.83 -2.72
N SER A 99 -2.43 19.14 -2.83
CA SER A 99 -2.86 19.85 -4.03
C SER A 99 -1.66 20.29 -4.87
N LEU A 100 -0.72 19.36 -5.06
CA LEU A 100 0.37 19.49 -6.03
C LEU A 100 0.27 18.36 -7.07
N ILE A 101 -0.95 18.02 -7.49
CA ILE A 101 -1.20 17.06 -8.56
C ILE A 101 -0.86 17.71 -9.91
N LYS A 102 0.43 17.93 -10.17
CA LYS A 102 0.93 17.76 -11.52
C LYS A 102 0.71 16.29 -11.85
N ASN A 103 0.11 15.99 -13.00
CA ASN A 103 -0.16 14.61 -13.42
C ASN A 103 1.15 13.79 -13.30
N PRO A 104 1.25 12.85 -12.33
CA PRO A 104 2.52 12.21 -11.98
C PRO A 104 3.00 11.30 -13.11
N ILE A 105 2.07 10.67 -13.84
CA ILE A 105 2.38 9.88 -15.03
C ILE A 105 2.99 10.77 -16.11
N LYS A 106 2.38 11.94 -16.35
CA LYS A 106 2.90 12.92 -17.31
C LYS A 106 4.29 13.40 -16.90
N LEU A 107 4.54 13.63 -15.61
CA LEU A 107 5.86 14.02 -15.10
C LEU A 107 6.90 12.93 -15.35
N ILE A 108 6.63 11.68 -14.94
CA ILE A 108 7.52 10.53 -15.14
C ILE A 108 7.88 10.38 -16.62
N VAL A 109 6.88 10.40 -17.52
CA VAL A 109 7.12 10.28 -18.95
C VAL A 109 7.98 11.43 -19.48
N ARG A 110 7.72 12.67 -19.07
CA ARG A 110 8.51 13.84 -19.51
C ARG A 110 9.95 13.78 -19.04
N VAL A 111 10.19 13.40 -17.78
CA VAL A 111 11.54 13.25 -17.22
C VAL A 111 12.30 12.13 -17.93
N LEU A 112 11.67 10.97 -18.13
CA LEU A 112 12.26 9.85 -18.87
C LEU A 112 12.58 10.20 -20.33
N CYS A 113 11.65 10.88 -21.03
CA CYS A 113 11.87 11.35 -22.40
C CYS A 113 13.02 12.36 -22.48
N TYR A 114 13.11 13.29 -21.53
CA TYR A 114 14.19 14.26 -21.47
C TYR A 114 15.55 13.60 -21.23
N ALA A 115 15.64 12.71 -20.22
CA ALA A 115 16.84 11.94 -19.92
C ALA A 115 17.29 11.04 -21.09
N ARG A 116 16.33 10.54 -21.89
CA ARG A 116 16.62 9.77 -23.10
C ARG A 116 17.21 10.66 -24.21
N LYS A 117 16.69 11.87 -24.39
CA LYS A 117 17.08 12.80 -25.48
C LYS A 117 18.41 13.50 -25.20
N HIS A 118 18.68 13.88 -23.96
CA HIS A 118 19.88 14.61 -23.58
C HIS A 118 20.89 13.67 -22.92
N LYS A 119 22.09 13.58 -23.50
CA LYS A 119 23.20 12.75 -23.00
C LYS A 119 24.26 13.55 -22.23
N TYR A 120 24.22 14.87 -22.34
CA TYR A 120 25.15 15.82 -21.74
C TYR A 120 24.38 17.00 -21.17
N PRO A 121 24.90 17.68 -20.13
CA PRO A 121 24.26 18.86 -19.55
C PRO A 121 24.25 20.00 -20.58
N GLU A 122 23.09 20.65 -20.76
CA GLU A 122 22.93 21.74 -21.74
C GLU A 122 23.48 23.06 -21.18
N ASN A 123 23.23 23.36 -19.91
CA ASN A 123 23.75 24.55 -19.21
C ASN A 123 24.14 24.20 -17.78
N ARG A 124 25.43 23.91 -17.56
CA ARG A 124 25.95 23.56 -16.24
C ARG A 124 26.12 24.82 -15.39
N SER A 125 25.42 24.93 -14.26
CA SER A 125 25.60 26.04 -13.33
C SER A 125 27.03 26.06 -12.77
N ALA A 126 27.64 27.24 -12.63
CA ALA A 126 29.04 27.40 -12.16
C ALA A 126 29.33 26.72 -10.80
N LEU A 127 28.32 26.58 -9.94
CA LEU A 127 28.42 25.90 -8.64
C LEU A 127 28.50 24.36 -8.72
N THR A 128 28.24 23.75 -9.87
CA THR A 128 28.34 22.28 -10.04
C THR A 128 29.73 21.80 -10.45
N TYR A 129 30.69 22.70 -10.70
CA TYR A 129 32.06 22.29 -11.08
C TYR A 129 32.84 21.62 -9.94
N TRP A 130 32.42 21.81 -8.69
CA TRP A 130 33.03 21.21 -7.50
C TRP A 130 32.47 19.83 -7.15
N GLU A 131 31.42 19.36 -7.82
CA GLU A 131 30.86 18.03 -7.58
C GLU A 131 31.72 16.96 -8.25
N GLU A 132 32.31 16.07 -7.44
CA GLU A 132 33.18 14.98 -7.89
C GLU A 132 32.40 13.85 -8.59
N GLU A 133 31.11 13.70 -8.31
CA GLU A 133 30.26 12.68 -8.92
C GLU A 133 29.69 13.12 -10.27
N ALA A 134 29.86 12.26 -11.28
CA ALA A 134 29.27 12.48 -12.59
C ALA A 134 27.72 12.41 -12.49
N PRO A 135 26.98 13.43 -12.96
CA PRO A 135 25.53 13.45 -12.83
C PRO A 135 24.89 12.32 -13.64
N SER A 136 23.87 11.66 -13.08
CA SER A 136 23.14 10.64 -13.82
C SER A 136 22.33 11.27 -14.97
N ARG A 137 21.97 10.47 -15.97
CA ARG A 137 21.17 10.97 -17.12
C ARG A 137 19.82 11.56 -16.71
N LEU A 138 19.25 11.09 -15.61
CA LEU A 138 18.04 11.66 -15.03
C LEU A 138 18.34 13.00 -14.37
N ASP A 139 19.49 13.13 -13.70
CA ASP A 139 19.92 14.37 -13.04
C ASP A 139 20.12 15.51 -14.04
N LEU A 140 20.47 15.22 -15.30
CA LEU A 140 20.53 16.22 -16.37
C LEU A 140 19.21 16.97 -16.57
N GLY A 141 18.08 16.38 -16.20
CA GLY A 141 16.77 17.03 -16.23
C GLY A 141 16.56 18.09 -15.15
N LYS A 142 17.40 18.12 -14.11
CA LYS A 142 17.31 19.10 -13.04
C LYS A 142 17.72 20.49 -13.54
N ASP A 143 17.06 21.51 -13.01
CA ASP A 143 17.32 22.92 -13.27
C ASP A 143 18.80 23.31 -13.05
N LYS A 144 19.44 22.73 -12.02
CA LYS A 144 20.87 22.92 -11.72
C LYS A 144 21.81 22.58 -12.90
N TYR A 145 21.41 21.65 -13.76
CA TYR A 145 22.15 21.21 -14.95
C TYR A 145 21.55 21.76 -16.26
N GLY A 146 20.63 22.72 -16.18
CA GLY A 146 19.98 23.38 -17.31
C GLY A 146 18.71 22.68 -17.81
N GLY A 147 18.22 21.68 -17.08
CA GLY A 147 17.00 20.96 -17.43
C GLY A 147 15.72 21.67 -16.97
N PRO A 148 14.54 21.31 -17.52
CA PRO A 148 13.29 22.03 -17.28
C PRO A 148 12.54 21.57 -16.01
N PHE A 149 13.13 20.70 -15.20
CA PHE A 149 12.48 20.10 -14.02
C PHE A 149 13.18 20.55 -12.73
N THR A 150 12.40 20.65 -11.66
CA THR A 150 12.94 20.91 -10.33
C THR A 150 13.72 19.70 -9.81
N GLU A 151 14.58 19.92 -8.80
CA GLU A 151 15.32 18.82 -8.18
C GLU A 151 14.38 17.77 -7.56
N GLU A 152 13.34 18.23 -6.87
CA GLU A 152 12.29 17.38 -6.27
C GLU A 152 11.62 16.49 -7.32
N GLU A 153 11.18 17.06 -8.45
CA GLU A 153 10.51 16.31 -9.52
C GLU A 153 11.39 15.19 -10.11
N VAL A 154 12.70 15.39 -10.21
CA VAL A 154 13.61 14.37 -10.75
C VAL A 154 13.92 13.30 -9.70
N GLU A 155 14.10 13.67 -8.44
CA GLU A 155 14.33 12.71 -7.35
C GLU A 155 13.08 11.85 -7.07
N ASP A 156 11.88 12.40 -7.21
CA ASP A 156 10.63 11.64 -7.14
C ASP A 156 10.57 10.55 -8.22
N VAL A 157 10.91 10.90 -9.47
CA VAL A 157 10.93 9.94 -10.58
C VAL A 157 12.01 8.88 -10.36
N LYS A 158 13.18 9.26 -9.85
CA LYS A 158 14.26 8.31 -9.52
C LYS A 158 13.82 7.36 -8.41
N THR A 159 13.14 7.87 -7.39
CA THR A 159 12.60 7.08 -6.27
C THR A 159 11.53 6.10 -6.77
N PHE A 160 10.60 6.55 -7.60
CA PHE A 160 9.60 5.68 -8.23
C PHE A 160 10.26 4.53 -9.01
N LEU A 161 11.26 4.82 -9.84
CA LEU A 161 11.97 3.79 -10.61
C LEU A 161 12.76 2.81 -9.72
N ARG A 162 13.27 3.27 -8.57
CA ARG A 162 13.95 2.40 -7.59
C ARG A 162 12.97 1.46 -6.88
N ILE A 163 11.76 1.92 -6.58
CA ILE A 163 10.73 1.12 -5.89
C ILE A 163 9.97 0.21 -6.87
N LEU A 164 9.90 0.56 -8.16
CA LEU A 164 9.15 -0.19 -9.18
C LEU A 164 9.48 -1.71 -9.24
N PRO A 165 10.75 -2.17 -9.20
CA PRO A 165 11.06 -3.59 -9.15
C PRO A 165 10.47 -4.30 -7.93
N LEU A 166 10.44 -3.62 -6.77
CA LEU A 166 9.85 -4.16 -5.54
C LEU A 166 8.33 -4.31 -5.67
N PHE A 167 7.65 -3.36 -6.33
CA PHE A 167 6.23 -3.52 -6.67
C PHE A 167 5.99 -4.74 -7.58
N ILE A 168 6.78 -4.89 -8.64
CA ILE A 168 6.67 -6.02 -9.58
C ILE A 168 6.89 -7.35 -8.83
N ALA A 169 7.92 -7.42 -7.99
CA ALA A 169 8.22 -8.61 -7.19
C ALA A 169 7.09 -8.95 -6.21
N THR A 170 6.53 -7.94 -5.52
CA THR A 170 5.45 -8.12 -4.55
C THR A 170 4.16 -8.58 -5.23
N ILE A 171 3.81 -8.00 -6.38
CA ILE A 171 2.66 -8.43 -7.19
C ILE A 171 2.87 -9.86 -7.71
N GLY A 172 4.07 -10.19 -8.17
CA GLY A 172 4.42 -11.54 -8.62
C GLY A 172 4.31 -12.57 -7.50
N PHE A 173 4.84 -12.27 -6.32
CA PHE A 173 4.78 -13.14 -5.14
C PHE A 173 3.34 -13.38 -4.66
N THR A 174 2.55 -12.31 -4.50
CA THR A 174 1.14 -12.42 -4.09
C THR A 174 0.29 -13.19 -5.10
N SER A 175 0.52 -12.98 -6.40
CA SER A 175 -0.14 -13.74 -7.47
C SER A 175 0.27 -15.22 -7.49
N ALA A 176 1.53 -15.53 -7.19
CA ALA A 176 2.02 -16.92 -7.11
C ALA A 176 1.45 -17.67 -5.90
N LEU A 177 1.32 -17.01 -4.75
CA LEU A 177 0.63 -17.57 -3.58
C LEU A 177 -0.82 -17.93 -3.90
N PHE A 178 -1.51 -17.12 -4.70
CA PHE A 178 -2.88 -17.40 -5.14
C PHE A 178 -2.99 -18.64 -6.03
N LEU A 179 -2.04 -18.85 -6.96
CA LEU A 179 -2.00 -20.07 -7.77
C LEU A 179 -1.72 -21.32 -6.91
N TRP A 180 -1.06 -21.14 -5.76
CA TRP A 180 -0.74 -22.22 -4.82
C TRP A 180 -1.85 -22.50 -3.81
N GLN A 181 -2.77 -21.55 -3.58
CA GLN A 181 -3.99 -21.82 -2.82
C GLN A 181 -4.82 -22.88 -3.57
N PRO A 182 -5.10 -24.05 -2.98
CA PRO A 182 -5.85 -25.09 -3.65
C PRO A 182 -7.29 -24.61 -3.82
N LEU A 183 -7.62 -24.15 -5.03
CA LEU A 183 -8.98 -23.81 -5.43
C LEU A 183 -9.83 -25.10 -5.40
N GLY A 184 -10.47 -25.36 -4.26
CA GLY A 184 -11.66 -26.21 -4.16
C GLY A 184 -11.46 -27.72 -4.28
N LYS A 185 -10.65 -28.34 -3.41
CA LYS A 185 -10.73 -29.81 -3.21
C LYS A 185 -10.44 -30.28 -1.77
N VAL A 186 -10.91 -29.56 -0.75
CA VAL A 186 -10.99 -30.09 0.64
C VAL A 186 -12.27 -29.63 1.33
N VAL A 187 -13.39 -29.62 0.61
CA VAL A 187 -14.74 -29.49 1.22
C VAL A 187 -15.42 -30.85 1.18
N SER A 188 -14.77 -31.85 1.75
CA SER A 188 -15.44 -33.10 2.07
C SER A 188 -14.91 -33.62 3.40
N LYS A 189 -15.70 -33.39 4.46
CA LYS A 189 -15.57 -33.93 5.82
C LYS A 189 -14.43 -33.39 6.70
N SER A 190 -14.38 -32.08 6.96
CA SER A 190 -13.62 -31.57 8.11
C SER A 190 -14.46 -30.62 8.95
N SER A 191 -14.36 -30.75 10.28
CA SER A 191 -15.10 -29.91 11.24
C SER A 191 -14.77 -28.43 11.03
N VAL A 192 -15.72 -27.54 11.33
CA VAL A 192 -15.57 -26.09 11.19
C VAL A 192 -14.34 -25.55 11.93
N HIS A 193 -13.99 -26.16 13.07
CA HIS A 193 -12.75 -25.90 13.81
C HIS A 193 -11.49 -26.22 12.99
N TYR A 194 -11.48 -27.34 12.27
CA TYR A 194 -10.36 -27.69 11.39
C TYR A 194 -10.18 -26.69 10.24
N ILE A 195 -11.26 -26.07 9.77
CA ILE A 195 -11.19 -25.06 8.70
C ILE A 195 -10.57 -23.76 9.24
N ILE A 196 -11.03 -23.28 10.41
CA ILE A 196 -10.53 -22.06 11.06
C ILE A 196 -9.04 -22.16 11.41
N PHE A 197 -8.60 -23.31 11.92
CA PHE A 197 -7.19 -23.50 12.30
C PHE A 197 -6.26 -23.80 11.10
N LYS A 198 -6.79 -24.28 9.98
CA LYS A 198 -5.98 -24.66 8.81
C LYS A 198 -5.85 -23.55 7.77
N TYR A 199 -6.84 -22.68 7.64
CA TYR A 199 -6.83 -21.58 6.66
C TYR A 199 -6.59 -20.25 7.35
N ASP A 200 -5.31 -19.90 7.52
CA ASP A 200 -4.82 -18.54 7.81
C ASP A 200 -5.24 -17.91 9.16
N GLY A 201 -6.36 -18.32 9.77
CA GLY A 201 -6.89 -17.77 11.02
C GLY A 201 -5.96 -17.95 12.20
N ALA A 202 -5.30 -19.11 12.33
CA ALA A 202 -4.30 -19.32 13.39
C ALA A 202 -3.10 -18.37 13.26
N TYR A 203 -2.66 -18.07 12.04
CA TYR A 203 -1.60 -17.11 11.78
C TYR A 203 -2.05 -15.69 12.18
N HIS A 204 -3.21 -15.24 11.72
CA HIS A 204 -3.74 -13.91 12.05
C HIS A 204 -4.03 -13.74 13.55
N ILE A 205 -4.58 -14.75 14.21
CA ILE A 205 -4.78 -14.77 15.67
C ILE A 205 -3.43 -14.65 16.39
N THR A 206 -2.42 -15.41 15.96
CA THR A 206 -1.08 -15.36 16.56
C THR A 206 -0.46 -13.97 16.39
N VAL A 207 -0.57 -13.37 15.20
CA VAL A 207 -0.08 -12.02 14.92
C VAL A 207 -0.79 -10.99 15.82
N LEU A 208 -2.10 -11.09 16.02
CA LEU A 208 -2.85 -10.21 16.93
C LEU A 208 -2.44 -10.39 18.40
N LEU A 209 -2.23 -11.62 18.84
CA LEU A 209 -1.74 -11.89 20.20
C LEU A 209 -0.35 -11.28 20.41
N LEU A 210 0.57 -11.47 19.46
CA LEU A 210 1.89 -10.85 19.49
C LEU A 210 1.80 -9.32 19.47
N PHE A 211 0.89 -8.76 18.67
CA PHE A 211 0.63 -7.33 18.65
C PHE A 211 0.18 -6.80 20.02
N PHE A 212 -0.77 -7.47 20.68
CA PHE A 212 -1.24 -7.04 22.01
C PHE A 212 -0.18 -7.21 23.09
N ILE A 213 0.60 -8.30 23.06
CA ILE A 213 1.75 -8.49 23.94
C ILE A 213 2.75 -7.35 23.74
N TYR A 214 3.10 -7.03 22.51
CA TYR A 214 4.02 -5.95 22.20
C TYR A 214 3.48 -4.60 22.70
N GLN A 215 2.24 -4.26 22.35
CA GLN A 215 1.67 -2.94 22.59
C GLN A 215 1.39 -2.69 24.08
N PHE A 216 0.90 -3.70 24.82
CA PHE A 216 0.49 -3.53 26.22
C PHE A 216 1.53 -3.98 27.24
N ILE A 217 2.37 -4.95 26.92
CA ILE A 217 3.38 -5.47 27.85
C ILE A 217 4.73 -4.82 27.54
N ILE A 218 5.27 -5.05 26.35
CA ILE A 218 6.64 -4.64 26.01
C ILE A 218 6.77 -3.12 25.95
N ARG A 219 5.92 -2.47 25.16
CA ARG A 219 5.97 -1.01 24.96
C ARG A 219 5.69 -0.26 26.27
N SER A 220 4.74 -0.74 27.06
CA SER A 220 4.40 -0.16 28.37
C SER A 220 5.52 -0.33 29.41
N CYS A 221 6.33 -1.40 29.31
CA CYS A 221 7.47 -1.63 30.21
C CYS A 221 8.76 -0.95 29.75
N CYS A 222 8.99 -0.80 28.43
CA CYS A 222 10.28 -0.37 27.86
C CYS A 222 10.30 1.10 27.39
N HIS A 223 9.13 1.70 27.13
CA HIS A 223 8.99 3.12 26.79
C HIS A 223 8.27 3.84 27.95
N LYS A 224 9.05 4.25 28.95
CA LYS A 224 8.67 5.32 29.89
C LYS A 224 9.26 6.63 29.41
#